data_AF-A0AAP3M547-F1
#
_entry.id   AF-A0AAP3M547-F1
#
_cell.length_a   1.000
_cell.length_b   1.000
_cell.length_c   1.000
_cell.angle_alpha   90.00
_cell.angle_beta   90.00
_cell.angle_gamma   90.00
#
_symmetry.space_group_name_H-M   'P 1'
#
loop_
_entity.id
_entity.type
_entity.pdbx_description
1 polymer ?
#
loop_
_entity_poly.entity_id
_entity_poly.type
_entity_poly.pdbx_seq_one_letter_code
_entity_poly.pdbx_strand_id
1 'polypeptide(L)'
;MMEQLLNGNFNEYIAILIFAFILIFSYTLNSLKIKLREKINFFHIYVVLIIVIIIIWKLWPDIWLQKIETITIIVLLIFFSIMPEGLSDKAIIKVGVFDGSFTKFKELAIENISSKKCTKIIFYLRTNASISMIIKEPPDTVKEFIMNNTTLKHLYKEK
;
A
#
# COMPACT_ATOMS: atom_id res chain seq x y z
N MET A 1 2.81 -34.80 26.02
CA MET A 1 3.21 -33.42 26.38
C MET A 1 4.01 -32.74 25.27
N MET A 2 5.02 -33.41 24.66
CA MET A 2 5.75 -32.85 23.51
C MET A 2 4.88 -32.70 22.24
N GLU A 3 3.96 -33.63 21.96
CA GLU A 3 3.01 -33.52 20.84
C GLU A 3 1.98 -32.40 20.98
N GLN A 4 1.57 -32.05 22.21
CA GLN A 4 0.64 -30.95 22.45
C GLN A 4 1.31 -29.57 22.28
N LEU A 5 2.59 -29.45 22.64
CA LEU A 5 3.40 -28.25 22.36
C LEU A 5 3.68 -28.08 20.86
N LEU A 6 3.88 -29.18 20.13
CA LEU A 6 4.00 -29.17 18.67
C LEU A 6 2.68 -28.79 17.97
N ASN A 7 1.54 -29.32 18.42
CA ASN A 7 0.23 -29.04 17.83
C ASN A 7 -0.28 -27.62 18.13
N GLY A 8 -0.01 -27.07 19.33
CA GLY A 8 -0.35 -25.68 19.66
C GLY A 8 0.37 -24.70 18.74
N ASN A 9 1.69 -24.87 18.61
CA ASN A 9 2.53 -24.08 17.73
C ASN A 9 2.08 -24.21 16.26
N PHE A 10 1.82 -25.44 15.76
CA PHE A 10 1.46 -25.66 14.36
C PHE A 10 0.18 -24.94 13.90
N ASN A 11 -0.85 -24.89 14.76
CA ASN A 11 -2.09 -24.18 14.45
C ASN A 11 -1.87 -22.66 14.32
N GLU A 12 -0.97 -22.09 15.12
CA GLU A 12 -0.60 -20.68 15.03
C GLU A 12 0.07 -20.37 13.68
N TYR A 13 1.00 -21.23 13.22
CA TYR A 13 1.63 -21.07 11.90
C TYR A 13 0.62 -21.15 10.76
N ILE A 14 -0.33 -22.08 10.81
CA ILE A 14 -1.41 -22.16 9.83
C ILE A 14 -2.24 -20.87 9.85
N ALA A 15 -2.59 -20.36 11.03
CA ALA A 15 -3.34 -19.11 11.15
C ALA A 15 -2.57 -17.92 10.55
N ILE A 16 -1.26 -17.83 10.78
CA ILE A 16 -0.39 -16.80 10.20
C ILE A 16 -0.38 -16.89 8.66
N LEU A 17 -0.25 -18.09 8.10
CA LEU A 17 -0.27 -18.31 6.65
C LEU A 17 -1.62 -17.93 6.04
N ILE A 18 -2.73 -18.35 6.66
CA ILE A 18 -4.09 -17.98 6.21
C ILE A 18 -4.27 -16.47 6.28
N PHE A 19 -3.85 -15.83 7.37
CA PHE A 19 -3.93 -14.39 7.52
C PHE A 19 -3.12 -13.65 6.47
N ALA A 20 -1.87 -14.06 6.24
CA ALA A 20 -1.01 -13.50 5.18
C ALA A 20 -1.65 -13.66 3.81
N PHE A 21 -2.25 -14.82 3.53
CA PHE A 21 -2.96 -15.07 2.28
C PHE A 21 -4.18 -14.15 2.11
N ILE A 22 -5.00 -13.98 3.16
CA ILE A 22 -6.14 -13.05 3.15
C ILE A 22 -5.68 -11.62 2.89
N LEU A 23 -4.58 -11.18 3.53
CA LEU A 23 -4.02 -9.85 3.31
C LEU A 23 -3.58 -9.67 1.85
N ILE A 24 -2.80 -10.62 1.33
CA ILE A 24 -2.33 -10.60 -0.06
C ILE A 24 -3.51 -10.55 -1.01
N PHE A 25 -4.49 -11.43 -0.83
CA PHE A 25 -5.66 -11.52 -1.68
C PHE A 25 -6.51 -10.24 -1.64
N SER A 26 -6.82 -9.73 -0.44
CA SER A 26 -7.64 -8.54 -0.25
C SER A 26 -6.99 -7.29 -0.85
N TYR A 27 -5.67 -7.10 -0.61
CA TYR A 27 -4.93 -6.00 -1.22
C TYR A 27 -4.89 -6.14 -2.74
N THR A 28 -4.63 -7.34 -3.27
CA THR A 28 -4.62 -7.58 -4.72
C THR A 28 -5.96 -7.20 -5.36
N LEU A 29 -7.08 -7.64 -4.77
CA LEU A 29 -8.42 -7.30 -5.27
C LEU A 29 -8.70 -5.79 -5.25
N ASN A 30 -8.21 -5.08 -4.24
CA ASN A 30 -8.33 -3.63 -4.19
C ASN A 30 -7.45 -2.97 -5.25
N SER A 31 -6.22 -3.42 -5.45
CA SER A 31 -5.30 -2.87 -6.44
C SER A 31 -5.79 -3.01 -7.88
N LEU A 32 -6.64 -4.01 -8.18
CA LEU A 32 -7.31 -4.14 -9.49
C LEU A 32 -8.32 -3.01 -9.76
N LYS A 33 -8.79 -2.30 -8.74
CA LYS A 33 -9.73 -1.18 -8.86
C LYS A 33 -9.02 0.15 -9.15
N ILE A 34 -7.69 0.17 -9.19
CA ILE A 34 -6.89 1.37 -9.43
C ILE A 34 -7.08 1.80 -10.89
N LYS A 35 -7.49 3.06 -11.08
CA LYS A 35 -7.62 3.73 -12.38
C LYS A 35 -6.44 4.63 -12.69
N LEU A 36 -5.95 5.36 -11.69
CA LEU A 36 -4.74 6.18 -11.79
C LEU A 36 -3.67 5.64 -10.86
N ARG A 37 -2.52 5.24 -11.40
CA ARG A 37 -1.46 4.60 -10.63
C ARG A 37 -0.47 5.62 -10.04
N GLU A 38 -0.12 5.43 -8.77
CA GLU A 38 1.01 6.12 -8.15
C GLU A 38 2.32 5.67 -8.81
N LYS A 39 3.25 6.62 -8.95
CA LYS A 39 4.59 6.35 -9.42
C LYS A 39 5.31 5.48 -8.39
N ILE A 40 5.81 4.34 -8.86
CA ILE A 40 6.62 3.43 -8.05
C ILE A 40 7.83 4.19 -7.48
N ASN A 41 8.00 4.09 -6.17
CA ASN A 41 9.14 4.65 -5.46
C ASN A 41 10.27 3.61 -5.40
N PHE A 42 11.20 3.66 -6.36
CA PHE A 42 12.34 2.74 -6.38
C PHE A 42 13.18 2.79 -5.11
N PHE A 43 13.31 3.95 -4.46
CA PHE A 43 14.05 4.06 -3.20
C PHE A 43 13.43 3.18 -2.11
N HIS A 44 12.09 3.12 -2.04
CA HIS A 44 11.40 2.24 -1.11
C HIS A 44 11.73 0.77 -1.36
N ILE A 45 11.73 0.33 -2.62
CA ILE A 45 12.09 -1.04 -3.01
C ILE A 45 13.54 -1.36 -2.59
N TYR A 46 14.49 -0.46 -2.83
CA TYR A 46 15.88 -0.66 -2.41
C TYR A 46 16.02 -0.83 -0.89
N VAL A 47 15.31 -0.01 -0.11
CA VAL A 47 15.30 -0.12 1.36
C VAL A 47 14.74 -1.46 1.80
N VAL A 48 13.64 -1.92 1.20
CA VAL A 48 13.04 -3.21 1.53
C VAL A 48 13.98 -4.37 1.18
N LEU A 49 14.67 -4.31 0.04
CA LEU A 49 15.68 -5.33 -0.32
C LEU A 49 16.81 -5.42 0.71
N ILE A 50 17.31 -4.27 1.19
CA ILE A 50 18.34 -4.24 2.25
C ILE A 50 17.81 -4.90 3.53
N ILE A 51 16.57 -4.59 3.93
CA ILE A 51 15.93 -5.19 5.11
C ILE A 51 15.82 -6.71 4.95
N VAL A 52 15.37 -7.19 3.78
CA VAL A 52 15.26 -8.63 3.50
C VAL A 52 16.61 -9.32 3.61
N ILE A 53 17.68 -8.73 3.07
CA ILE A 53 19.05 -9.27 3.20
C ILE A 53 19.47 -9.36 4.66
N ILE A 54 19.20 -8.33 5.47
CA ILE A 54 19.51 -8.33 6.91
C ILE A 54 18.74 -9.44 7.62
N ILE A 55 17.46 -9.62 7.31
CA ILE A 55 16.65 -10.70 7.91
C ILE A 55 17.26 -12.07 7.58
N ILE A 56 17.60 -12.32 6.32
CA ILE A 56 18.19 -13.59 5.89
C ILE A 56 19.57 -13.83 6.52
N TRP A 57 20.38 -12.78 6.71
CA TRP A 57 21.74 -12.95 7.20
C TRP A 57 21.85 -12.99 8.74
N LYS A 58 21.03 -12.20 9.45
CA LYS A 58 21.15 -12.01 10.90
C LYS A 58 19.98 -12.55 11.71
N LEU A 59 18.81 -12.69 11.11
CA LEU A 59 17.57 -13.08 11.81
C LEU A 59 16.99 -14.39 11.30
N TRP A 60 17.80 -15.21 10.60
CA TRP A 60 17.35 -16.50 10.12
C TRP A 60 17.29 -17.52 11.26
N PRO A 61 16.13 -18.12 11.54
CA PRO A 61 15.99 -19.03 12.67
C PRO A 61 16.48 -20.45 12.33
N ASP A 62 16.96 -21.17 13.34
CA ASP A 62 17.37 -22.57 13.20
C ASP A 62 16.17 -23.53 13.13
N ILE A 63 15.10 -23.19 13.86
CA ILE A 63 13.90 -24.02 14.01
C ILE A 63 13.04 -23.93 12.75
N TRP A 64 12.67 -25.10 12.18
CA TRP A 64 11.88 -25.20 10.95
C TRP A 64 10.57 -24.42 10.96
N LEU A 65 9.82 -24.48 12.05
CA LEU A 65 8.54 -23.77 12.16
C LEU A 65 8.75 -22.24 12.14
N GLN A 66 9.72 -21.71 12.88
CA GLN A 66 10.06 -20.29 12.87
C GLN A 66 10.52 -19.80 11.49
N LYS A 67 11.15 -20.67 10.67
CA LYS A 67 11.49 -20.29 9.28
C LYS A 67 10.25 -19.94 8.48
N ILE A 68 9.12 -20.61 8.71
CA ILE A 68 7.84 -20.32 8.02
C ILE A 68 7.36 -18.91 8.35
N GLU A 69 7.42 -18.51 9.63
CA GLU A 69 7.12 -17.14 10.06
C GLU A 69 8.04 -16.13 9.39
N THR A 70 9.35 -16.33 9.45
CA THR A 70 10.34 -15.44 8.84
C THR A 70 10.13 -15.31 7.33
N ILE A 71 9.88 -16.42 6.63
CA ILE A 71 9.56 -16.43 5.19
C ILE A 71 8.26 -15.66 4.94
N THR A 72 7.23 -15.85 5.76
CA THR A 72 5.95 -15.12 5.62
C THR A 72 6.16 -13.61 5.75
N ILE A 73 6.97 -13.17 6.73
CA ILE A 73 7.32 -11.76 6.91
C ILE A 73 8.07 -11.23 5.68
N ILE A 74 9.06 -11.96 5.17
CA ILE A 74 9.82 -11.57 3.96
C ILE A 74 8.88 -11.44 2.76
N VAL A 75 7.99 -12.41 2.55
CA VAL A 75 7.01 -12.40 1.45
C VAL A 75 6.10 -11.19 1.56
N LEU A 76 5.56 -10.90 2.75
CA LEU A 76 4.70 -9.73 2.96
C LEU A 76 5.46 -8.41 2.73
N LEU A 77 6.69 -8.30 3.21
CA LEU A 77 7.53 -7.12 2.99
C LEU A 77 7.76 -6.85 1.50
N ILE A 78 8.16 -7.88 0.75
CA ILE A 78 8.39 -7.75 -0.70
C ILE A 78 7.07 -7.42 -1.40
N PHE A 79 6.00 -8.14 -1.07
CA PHE A 79 4.69 -7.95 -1.67
C PHE A 79 4.16 -6.52 -1.50
N PHE A 80 4.16 -6.00 -0.28
CA PHE A 80 3.71 -4.63 -0.01
C PHE A 80 4.63 -3.57 -0.61
N SER A 81 5.91 -3.86 -0.78
CA SER A 81 6.86 -2.93 -1.43
C SER A 81 6.62 -2.73 -2.92
N ILE A 82 6.02 -3.70 -3.61
CA ILE A 82 5.78 -3.67 -5.06
C ILE A 82 4.30 -3.52 -5.42
N MET A 83 3.41 -3.61 -4.44
CA MET A 83 1.98 -3.53 -4.65
C MET A 83 1.61 -2.19 -5.30
N PRO A 84 0.87 -2.19 -6.42
CA PRO A 84 0.40 -0.94 -7.01
C PRO A 84 -0.45 -0.14 -6.03
N GLU A 85 -0.10 1.13 -5.86
CA GLU A 85 -0.88 2.14 -5.16
C GLU A 85 -1.50 3.11 -6.17
N GLY A 86 -2.57 3.82 -5.80
CA GLY A 86 -3.22 4.74 -6.71
C GLY A 86 -4.61 5.21 -6.27
N LEU A 87 -5.34 5.75 -7.24
CA LEU A 87 -6.72 6.18 -7.08
C LEU A 87 -7.66 5.22 -7.78
N SER A 88 -8.73 4.85 -7.08
CA SER A 88 -9.92 4.19 -7.64
C SER A 88 -11.05 5.20 -7.80
N ASP A 89 -12.21 4.76 -8.28
CA ASP A 89 -13.39 5.61 -8.43
C ASP A 89 -13.97 6.12 -7.10
N LYS A 90 -13.60 5.52 -5.95
CA LYS A 90 -14.24 5.84 -4.66
C LYS A 90 -13.26 6.07 -3.52
N ALA A 91 -12.00 5.69 -3.69
CA ALA A 91 -11.02 5.69 -2.63
C ALA A 91 -9.58 5.80 -3.14
N ILE A 92 -8.71 6.31 -2.26
CA ILE A 92 -7.26 6.15 -2.34
C ILE A 92 -6.92 4.72 -1.92
N ILE A 93 -6.13 4.04 -2.74
CA ILE A 93 -5.61 2.70 -2.46
C ILE A 93 -4.11 2.85 -2.21
N LYS A 94 -3.72 2.77 -0.94
CA LYS A 94 -2.34 2.96 -0.50
C LYS A 94 -2.02 2.00 0.65
N VAL A 95 -0.82 1.41 0.65
CA VAL A 95 -0.38 0.52 1.71
C VAL A 95 -0.34 1.30 3.04
N GLY A 96 -0.85 0.68 4.11
CA GLY A 96 -0.99 1.34 5.42
C GLY A 96 -2.20 2.28 5.56
N VAL A 97 -2.95 2.54 4.49
CA VAL A 97 -4.22 3.31 4.55
C VAL A 97 -5.39 2.33 4.56
N PHE A 98 -5.94 2.07 5.75
CA PHE A 98 -7.04 1.12 5.94
C PHE A 98 -8.38 1.60 5.39
N ASP A 99 -8.63 2.92 5.42
CA ASP A 99 -9.84 3.51 4.87
C ASP A 99 -9.50 4.82 4.14
N GLY A 100 -9.30 4.67 2.83
CA GLY A 100 -8.99 5.77 1.92
C GLY A 100 -10.21 6.33 1.21
N SER A 101 -11.44 6.13 1.72
CA SER A 101 -12.65 6.62 1.05
C SER A 101 -12.60 8.14 0.83
N PHE A 102 -12.99 8.59 -0.36
CA PHE A 102 -12.96 10.01 -0.69
C PHE A 102 -13.85 10.86 0.22
N THR A 103 -14.90 10.28 0.79
CA THR A 103 -15.85 10.96 1.69
C THR A 103 -15.20 11.46 2.99
N LYS A 104 -14.03 10.96 3.36
CA LYS A 104 -13.31 11.35 4.59
C LYS A 104 -12.43 12.58 4.42
N PHE A 105 -12.12 12.97 3.19
CA PHE A 105 -11.28 14.14 2.95
C PHE A 105 -12.15 15.39 2.88
N LYS A 106 -11.60 16.51 3.34
CA LYS A 106 -12.25 17.82 3.31
C LYS A 106 -11.87 18.60 2.06
N GLU A 107 -10.65 18.40 1.58
CA GLU A 107 -10.07 19.15 0.48
C GLU A 107 -9.03 18.31 -0.25
N LEU A 108 -8.86 18.61 -1.53
CA LEU A 108 -7.83 18.06 -2.39
C LEU A 108 -7.11 19.20 -3.13
N ALA A 109 -5.77 19.13 -3.16
CA ALA A 109 -4.92 19.99 -3.95
C ALA A 109 -4.12 19.19 -4.99
N ILE A 110 -3.90 19.80 -6.15
CA ILE A 110 -3.09 19.23 -7.23
C ILE A 110 -1.87 20.13 -7.43
N GLU A 111 -0.68 19.55 -7.37
CA GLU A 111 0.60 20.21 -7.65
C GLU A 111 1.23 19.59 -8.89
N ASN A 112 1.57 20.41 -9.88
CA ASN A 112 2.30 19.96 -11.06
C ASN A 112 3.78 19.75 -10.73
N ILE A 113 4.30 18.56 -10.98
CA ILE A 113 5.75 18.32 -10.95
C ILE A 113 6.25 18.54 -12.39
N SER A 114 6.49 19.80 -12.74
CA SER A 114 6.77 20.29 -14.12
C SER A 114 7.84 19.52 -14.89
N SER A 115 8.74 18.78 -14.22
CA SER A 115 9.85 18.08 -14.87
C SER A 115 9.58 16.62 -15.25
N LYS A 116 8.46 15.99 -14.82
CA LYS A 116 8.34 14.51 -14.87
C LYS A 116 7.05 13.94 -15.47
N LYS A 117 6.17 14.74 -16.09
CA LYS A 117 4.81 14.28 -16.51
C LYS A 117 4.10 13.52 -15.36
N CYS A 118 4.34 13.98 -14.14
CA CYS A 118 3.81 13.39 -12.92
C CYS A 118 3.08 14.49 -12.16
N THR A 119 2.05 14.10 -11.43
CA THR A 119 1.19 15.02 -10.72
C THR A 119 1.15 14.62 -9.26
N LYS A 120 1.45 15.55 -8.35
CA LYS A 120 1.29 15.31 -6.93
C LYS A 120 -0.12 15.71 -6.53
N ILE A 121 -0.81 14.80 -5.87
CA ILE A 121 -2.14 15.02 -5.32
C ILE A 121 -2.01 14.96 -3.80
N ILE A 122 -2.59 15.93 -3.11
CA ILE A 122 -2.62 16.01 -1.66
C ILE A 122 -4.07 16.00 -1.21
N PHE A 123 -4.44 14.99 -0.44
CA PHE A 123 -5.76 14.82 0.15
C PHE A 123 -5.69 15.24 1.62
N TYR A 124 -6.45 16.26 2.02
CA TYR A 124 -6.48 16.77 3.39
C TYR A 124 -7.66 16.16 4.16
N LEU A 125 -7.37 15.40 5.22
CA LEU A 125 -8.41 14.96 6.18
C LEU A 125 -8.72 16.09 7.19
N ARG A 126 -7.67 16.74 7.69
CA ARG A 126 -7.70 17.86 8.66
C ARG A 126 -6.43 18.70 8.52
N THR A 127 -6.37 19.85 9.19
CA THR A 127 -5.28 20.85 9.06
C THR A 127 -3.87 20.25 9.15
N ASN A 128 -3.67 19.22 9.99
CA ASN A 128 -2.38 18.55 10.18
C ASN A 128 -2.40 17.06 9.79
N ALA A 129 -3.36 16.62 8.96
CA ALA A 129 -3.35 15.26 8.44
C ALA A 129 -3.74 15.25 6.97
N SER A 130 -2.77 14.89 6.15
CA SER A 130 -2.91 14.77 4.71
C SER A 130 -2.27 13.49 4.21
N ILE A 131 -2.84 12.94 3.15
CA ILE A 131 -2.26 11.84 2.40
C ILE A 131 -1.84 12.40 1.06
N SER A 132 -0.56 12.26 0.71
CA SER A 132 -0.04 12.66 -0.59
C SER A 132 0.32 11.47 -1.45
N MET A 133 0.15 11.64 -2.75
CA MET A 133 0.41 10.62 -3.76
C MET A 133 0.98 11.28 -5.01
N ILE A 134 1.98 10.65 -5.64
CA ILE A 134 2.53 11.13 -6.91
C ILE A 134 2.00 10.24 -8.03
N ILE A 135 1.03 10.73 -8.80
CA ILE A 135 0.46 9.99 -9.93
C ILE A 135 1.39 10.07 -11.14
N LYS A 136 1.57 8.92 -11.81
CA LYS A 136 2.39 8.79 -13.03
C LYS A 136 1.63 9.26 -14.28
N GLU A 137 0.88 10.35 -14.18
CA GLU A 137 0.10 10.94 -15.26
C GLU A 137 0.21 12.47 -15.22
N PRO A 138 0.05 13.16 -16.37
CA PRO A 138 0.09 14.61 -16.43
C PRO A 138 -1.12 15.26 -15.72
N PRO A 139 -1.03 16.55 -15.35
CA PRO A 139 -2.06 17.22 -14.57
C PRO A 139 -3.43 17.23 -15.25
N ASP A 140 -3.47 17.32 -16.59
CA ASP A 140 -4.73 17.38 -17.34
C ASP A 140 -5.53 16.08 -17.21
N THR A 141 -4.88 14.92 -17.38
CA THR A 141 -5.49 13.60 -17.18
C THR A 141 -5.99 13.42 -15.74
N VAL A 142 -5.23 13.91 -14.76
CA VAL A 142 -5.60 13.83 -13.35
C VAL A 142 -6.79 14.74 -13.04
N LYS A 143 -6.81 15.97 -13.57
CA LYS A 143 -7.93 16.91 -13.43
C LYS A 143 -9.19 16.34 -14.08
N GLU A 144 -9.09 15.76 -15.28
CA GLU A 144 -10.21 15.12 -15.97
C GLU A 144 -10.80 13.99 -15.12
N PHE A 145 -9.96 13.10 -14.58
CA PHE A 145 -10.41 12.03 -13.69
C PHE A 145 -11.15 12.58 -12.45
N ILE A 146 -10.63 13.63 -11.83
CA ILE A 146 -11.25 14.28 -10.66
C ILE A 146 -12.60 14.91 -11.02
N MET A 147 -12.69 15.60 -12.16
CA MET A 147 -13.92 16.27 -12.60
C MET A 147 -15.01 15.30 -13.01
N ASN A 148 -14.63 14.15 -13.59
CA ASN A 148 -15.55 13.07 -13.94
C ASN A 148 -16.00 12.26 -12.72
N ASN A 149 -15.33 12.40 -11.58
CA ASN A 149 -15.67 11.72 -10.34
C ASN A 149 -16.44 12.66 -9.41
N THR A 150 -17.75 12.43 -9.29
CA THR A 150 -18.65 13.26 -8.46
C THR A 150 -18.18 13.43 -7.02
N THR A 151 -17.55 12.41 -6.42
CA THR A 151 -17.08 12.47 -5.03
C THR A 151 -15.82 13.32 -4.89
N LEU A 152 -14.90 13.26 -5.86
CA LEU A 152 -13.67 14.05 -5.85
C LEU A 152 -13.88 15.49 -6.28
N LYS A 153 -14.82 15.73 -7.21
CA LYS A 153 -15.13 17.05 -7.74
C LYS A 153 -15.47 18.07 -6.65
N HIS A 154 -16.22 17.66 -5.63
CA HIS A 154 -16.58 18.53 -4.50
C HIS A 154 -15.39 18.88 -3.59
N LEU A 155 -14.30 18.09 -3.64
CA LEU A 155 -13.12 18.27 -2.79
C LEU A 155 -12.04 19.14 -3.45
N TYR A 156 -12.07 19.25 -4.78
CA TYR A 156 -11.07 19.98 -5.53
C TYR A 156 -11.24 21.50 -5.34
N LYS A 157 -10.19 22.15 -4.82
CA LYS A 157 -10.05 23.61 -4.89
C LYS A 157 -8.89 23.94 -5.80
N GLU A 158 -9.15 24.79 -6.79
CA GLU A 158 -8.10 25.39 -7.60
C GLU A 158 -7.37 26.43 -6.72
N LYS A 159 -6.06 26.24 -6.55
CA LYS A 159 -5.17 27.21 -5.91
C LYS A 159 -4.28 27.84 -6.95
#